data_AF-A0A7X5FC53-F1
#
_entry.id   AF-A0A7X5FC53-F1
#
_cell.length_a   1.000
_cell.length_b   1.000
_cell.length_c   1.000
_cell.angle_alpha   90.00
_cell.angle_beta   90.00
_cell.angle_gamma   90.00
#
_symmetry.space_group_name_H-M   'P 1'
#
loop_
_entity.id
_entity.type
_entity.pdbx_description
1 polymer ?
#
loop_
_entity_poly.entity_id
_entity_poly.type
_entity_poly.pdbx_seq_one_letter_code
_entity_poly.pdbx_strand_id
1 'polypeptide(L)' 'MIEIIALTLETLGTVLIAYTAIKVHERVRKEKKIDNTVIKEMVLEKTMGFLGIASILISYIMNVILTI' A
#
# COMPACT_ATOMS: atom_id res chain seq x y z
N MET A 1 -15.69 -12.51 -14.50
CA MET A 1 -14.43 -12.06 -15.14
C MET A 1 -13.92 -10.74 -14.52
N ILE A 2 -14.78 -9.73 -14.36
CA ILE A 2 -14.42 -8.44 -13.75
C ILE A 2 -14.16 -8.55 -12.23
N GLU A 3 -14.85 -9.45 -11.53
CA GLU A 3 -14.57 -9.78 -10.12
C GLU A 3 -13.12 -10.24 -9.90
N ILE A 4 -12.55 -11.02 -10.83
CA ILE A 4 -11.16 -11.47 -10.74
C ILE A 4 -10.21 -10.28 -10.89
N ILE A 5 -10.53 -9.34 -11.78
CA ILE A 5 -9.74 -8.11 -11.98
C ILE A 5 -9.78 -7.25 -10.71
N ALA A 6 -10.97 -7.03 -10.15
CA ALA A 6 -11.12 -6.30 -8.88
C ALA A 6 -10.35 -6.99 -7.75
N LEU A 7 -10.49 -8.31 -7.60
CA LEU A 7 -9.78 -9.08 -6.58
C LEU A 7 -8.26 -8.97 -6.75
N THR A 8 -7.73 -9.06 -7.98
CA THR A 8 -6.29 -8.89 -8.22
C THR A 8 -5.82 -7.49 -7.87
N LEU A 9 -6.61 -6.44 -8.18
CA LEU A 9 -6.26 -5.06 -7.91
C LEU A 9 -6.28 -4.75 -6.39
N GLU A 10 -7.25 -5.32 -5.67
CA GLU A 10 -7.33 -5.28 -4.22
C GLU A 10 -6.16 -6.01 -3.55
N THR A 11 -5.84 -7.21 -4.04
CA THR A 11 -4.73 -8.02 -3.53
C THR A 11 -3.39 -7.30 -3.75
N LEU A 12 -3.18 -6.73 -4.95
CA LEU A 12 -1.98 -5.96 -5.26
C LEU A 12 -1.85 -4.72 -4.36
N GLY A 13 -2.93 -3.96 -4.19
CA GLY A 13 -2.94 -2.80 -3.30
C GLY A 13 -2.62 -3.18 -1.85
N THR A 14 -3.18 -4.29 -1.37
CA THR A 14 -2.95 -4.81 -0.02
C THR A 14 -1.50 -5.26 0.17
N VAL A 15 -0.94 -6.01 -0.78
CA VAL A 15 0.46 -6.44 -0.75
C VAL A 15 1.40 -5.25 -0.76
N LEU A 16 1.10 -4.21 -1.55
CA LEU A 16 1.88 -2.97 -1.59
C LEU A 16 1.91 -2.29 -0.22
N ILE A 17 0.76 -2.11 0.43
CA ILE A 17 0.68 -1.50 1.77
C ILE A 17 1.44 -2.34 2.80
N ALA A 18 1.23 -3.67 2.78
CA ALA A 18 1.88 -4.57 3.71
C ALA A 18 3.40 -4.56 3.55
N TYR A 19 3.90 -4.61 2.31
CA TYR A 19 5.32 -4.53 2.00
C TYR A 19 5.92 -3.20 2.47
N THR A 20 5.24 -2.08 2.18
CA THR A 20 5.66 -0.75 2.64
C THR A 20 5.73 -0.69 4.17
N ALA A 21 4.72 -1.20 4.88
CA ALA A 21 4.72 -1.20 6.35
C ALA A 21 5.88 -2.04 6.94
N ILE A 22 6.15 -3.21 6.36
CA ILE A 22 7.26 -4.08 6.79
C ILE A 22 8.60 -3.37 6.54
N LYS A 23 8.77 -2.71 5.39
CA LYS A 23 9.99 -2.00 5.03
C LYS A 23 10.31 -0.87 6.02
N VAL A 24 9.33 -0.03 6.41
CA VAL A 24 9.52 0.96 7.49
C VAL A 24 10.02 0.27 8.76
N HIS A 25 9.31 -0.78 9.20
CA HIS A 25 9.61 -1.42 10.48
C HIS A 25 10.98 -2.07 10.50
N GLU A 26 11.39 -2.72 9.42
CA GLU A 26 12.74 -3.29 9.31
C GLU A 26 13.80 -2.19 9.32
N ARG A 27 13.57 -1.08 8.61
CA ARG A 27 14.53 0.02 8.54
C ARG A 27 14.70 0.72 9.89
N VAL A 28 13.60 1.03 10.57
CA VAL A 28 13.60 1.61 11.92
C VAL A 28 14.30 0.68 12.91
N ARG A 29 14.06 -0.64 12.80
CA ARG A 29 14.73 -1.65 13.64
C ARG A 29 16.25 -1.74 13.36
N LYS A 30 16.67 -1.65 12.10
CA LYS A 30 18.09 -1.73 11.70
C LYS A 30 18.87 -0.50 12.15
N GLU A 31 18.35 0.70 11.89
CA GLU A 31 19.08 1.94 12.21
C GLU A 31 19.00 2.31 13.70
N LYS A 32 17.98 1.82 14.44
CA LYS A 32 17.77 2.08 15.87
C LYS A 32 17.73 3.58 16.25
N LYS A 33 17.68 4.46 15.26
CA LYS A 33 17.55 5.92 15.34
C LYS A 33 16.70 6.38 14.16
N ILE A 34 15.88 7.39 14.39
CA ILE A 34 15.13 8.07 13.34
C ILE A 34 15.99 9.26 12.91
N ASP A 35 16.83 9.06 11.90
CA ASP A 35 17.65 10.11 11.30
C ASP A 35 16.93 10.77 10.10
N ASN A 36 17.55 11.78 9.48
CA ASN A 36 16.99 12.43 8.30
C ASN A 36 16.85 11.50 7.08
N THR A 37 17.63 10.43 7.02
CA THR A 37 17.56 9.42 5.95
C THR A 37 16.32 8.56 6.12
N VAL A 38 16.08 8.05 7.34
CA VAL A 38 14.89 7.29 7.73
C VAL A 38 13.63 8.13 7.55
N ILE A 39 13.63 9.41 7.95
CA ILE A 39 12.47 10.30 7.76
C ILE A 39 12.17 10.49 6.26
N LYS A 40 13.19 10.68 5.41
CA LYS A 40 12.99 10.80 3.97
C LYS A 40 12.40 9.53 3.35
N GLU A 41 12.89 8.36 3.76
CA GLU A 41 12.31 7.08 3.30
C GLU A 41 10.88 6.89 3.83
N MET A 42 10.59 7.25 5.07
CA MET A 42 9.22 7.20 5.62
C MET A 42 8.24 8.10 4.86
N VAL A 43 8.67 9.27 4.37
CA VAL A 43 7.82 10.14 3.53
C VAL A 43 7.53 9.49 2.18
N LEU A 44 8.54 8.90 1.55
CA LEU A 44 8.42 8.18 0.28
C LEU A 44 7.48 6.97 0.43
N GLU A 45 7.60 6.27 1.55
CA GLU A 45 6.75 5.14 1.91
C GLU A 45 5.32 5.56 2.24
N LYS A 46 5.10 6.72 2.87
CA LYS A 46 3.75 7.29 3.03
C LYS A 46 3.08 7.51 1.67
N THR A 47 3.82 7.99 0.67
CA THR A 47 3.29 8.15 -0.70
C THR A 47 2.97 6.80 -1.35
N MET A 48 3.83 5.77 -1.19
CA MET A 48 3.53 4.43 -1.70
C MET A 48 2.33 3.78 -1.00
N GLY A 49 2.21 3.95 0.32
CA GLY A 49 1.04 3.49 1.08
C GLY A 49 -0.25 4.16 0.59
N PHE A 50 -0.19 5.46 0.28
CA PHE A 50 -1.35 6.17 -0.29
C PHE A 50 -1.74 5.64 -1.68
N LEU A 51 -0.76 5.30 -2.52
CA LEU A 51 -1.01 4.65 -3.82
C LEU A 51 -1.67 3.27 -3.65
N GLY A 52 -1.22 2.47 -2.68
CA GLY A 52 -1.83 1.19 -2.35
C GLY A 52 -3.29 1.35 -1.90
N ILE A 53 -3.56 2.31 -1.01
CA ILE A 53 -4.92 2.62 -0.55
C ILE A 53 -5.80 3.08 -1.72
N ALA A 54 -5.29 3.96 -2.58
CA ALA A 54 -6.03 4.42 -3.75
C ALA A 54 -6.39 3.25 -4.68
N SER A 55 -5.48 2.28 -4.87
CA SER A 55 -5.75 1.09 -5.69
C SER A 55 -6.84 0.20 -5.08
N ILE A 56 -6.85 0.02 -3.76
CA ILE A 56 -7.90 -0.73 -3.06
C ILE A 56 -9.25 -0.01 -3.20
N LEU A 57 -9.27 1.32 -3.02
CA LEU A 57 -10.49 2.12 -3.15
C LEU A 57 -11.07 2.03 -4.57
N ILE A 58 -10.23 2.11 -5.60
CA ILE A 58 -10.66 1.95 -7.00
C ILE A 58 -11.24 0.54 -7.22
N SER A 59 -10.59 -0.49 -6.70
CA SER A 59 -11.09 -1.86 -6.79
C SER A 59 -12.46 -2.01 -6.13
N TYR A 60 -12.62 -1.47 -4.92
CA TYR A 60 -13.88 -1.50 -4.20
C TYR A 60 -15.01 -0.79 -4.96
N ILE A 61 -14.73 0.40 -5.49
CA ILE A 61 -15.71 1.15 -6.31
C ILE A 61 -16.09 0.36 -7.56
N MET A 62 -15.12 -0.24 -8.25
CA MET A 62 -15.38 -1.11 -9.40
C MET A 62 -16.25 -2.30 -9.02
N ASN A 63 -15.95 -2.96 -7.89
CA ASN A 63 -16.71 -4.12 -7.42
C ASN A 63 -18.16 -3.73 -7.10
N VAL A 64 -18.37 -2.65 -6.35
CA VAL A 64 -19.72 -2.19 -5.96
C VAL A 64 -20.54 -1.74 -7.16
N ILE A 65 -19.98 -0.95 -8.08
CA ILE A 65 -20.72 -0.44 -9.25
C ILE A 65 -21.10 -1.56 -10.21
N LEU A 66 -20.24 -2.58 -10.37
CA LEU A 66 -20.52 -3.69 -11.30
C LEU A 66 -21.35 -4.84 -10.70
N THR A 67 -21.42 -4.93 -9.37
CA THR A 67 -22.21 -5.95 -8.67
C THR A 67 -23.67 -5.52 -8.48
N ILE A 68 -23.95 -4.21 -8.52
CA ILE A 68 -25.30 -3.62 -8.54
C ILE A 68 -25.86 -3.62 -9.96
#